data_AF-A0A8T4X021-F1
#
_entry.id   AF-A0A8T4X021-F1
#
_cell.length_a   1.000
_cell.length_b   1.000
_cell.length_c   1.000
_cell.angle_alpha   90.00
_cell.angle_beta   90.00
_cell.angle_gamma   90.00
#
_symmetry.space_group_name_H-M   'P 1'
#
loop_
_entity.id
_entity.type
_entity.pdbx_description
1 polymer ?
#
loop_
_entity_poly.entity_id
_entity_poly.type
_entity_poly.pdbx_seq_one_letter_code
_entity_poly.pdbx_strand_id
1 'polypeptide(L)'
;MSVISGKSMPKDEEKEMEVTKHNSLIRFEGDVEYKDLAPVFSELYTLFMDIADQYPEDGGEEYMQMLIRQNLKDLKNNSKPTGHNREARYRMIFPLDVENIEFFLYPRIPEEESEIEEITSEISNFLDDNDLEHEIIWDEMEYLMEEKD
;
A
#
# COMPACT_ATOMS: atom_id res chain seq x y z
N MET A 1 35.55 -3.79 -57.35
CA MET A 1 34.19 -3.54 -56.84
C MET A 1 33.85 -4.67 -55.87
N SER A 2 33.65 -4.36 -54.60
CA SER A 2 33.12 -5.31 -53.62
C SER A 2 31.99 -4.59 -52.88
N VAL A 3 30.78 -5.10 -53.07
CA VAL A 3 29.56 -4.61 -52.44
C VAL A 3 29.42 -5.38 -51.13
N ILE A 4 29.61 -4.71 -49.99
CA ILE A 4 29.29 -5.28 -48.68
C ILE A 4 27.85 -4.88 -48.37
N SER A 5 26.98 -5.87 -48.51
CA SER A 5 25.56 -5.87 -48.16
C SER A 5 25.37 -5.37 -46.72
N GLY A 6 24.69 -4.24 -46.57
CA GLY A 6 24.17 -3.76 -45.28
C GLY A 6 23.17 -4.76 -44.72
N LYS A 7 23.55 -5.44 -43.63
CA LYS A 7 22.62 -6.23 -42.83
C LYS A 7 21.88 -5.23 -41.94
N SER A 8 20.63 -4.94 -42.27
CA SER A 8 19.75 -4.16 -41.40
C SER A 8 19.60 -4.92 -40.08
N MET A 9 19.91 -4.26 -38.97
CA MET A 9 19.53 -4.73 -37.64
C MET A 9 18.00 -4.79 -37.57
N PRO A 10 17.42 -5.84 -36.97
CA PRO A 10 15.99 -5.87 -36.72
C PRO A 10 15.63 -4.68 -35.81
N LYS A 11 14.68 -3.87 -36.28
CA LYS A 11 13.82 -3.10 -35.40
C LYS A 11 12.93 -4.11 -34.67
N ASP A 12 12.53 -3.78 -33.45
CA ASP A 12 11.64 -4.54 -32.58
C ASP A 12 12.40 -5.40 -31.55
N GLU A 13 12.81 -4.74 -30.48
CA GLU A 13 12.69 -5.22 -29.09
C GLU A 13 13.06 -4.07 -28.13
N GLU A 14 12.37 -2.93 -28.26
CA GLU A 14 12.11 -2.12 -27.07
C GLU A 14 11.02 -2.88 -26.31
N LYS A 15 11.44 -3.86 -25.50
CA LYS A 15 10.59 -4.34 -24.41
C LYS A 15 10.35 -3.09 -23.56
N GLU A 16 9.13 -2.57 -23.54
CA GLU A 16 8.72 -1.69 -22.45
C GLU A 16 9.10 -2.44 -21.18
N MET A 17 10.10 -1.91 -20.46
CA MET A 17 10.43 -2.43 -19.14
C MET A 17 9.19 -2.10 -18.32
N GLU A 18 8.41 -3.13 -18.01
CA GLU A 18 7.33 -3.04 -17.04
C GLU A 18 7.94 -2.41 -15.77
N VAL A 19 7.49 -1.19 -15.47
CA VAL A 19 8.02 -0.43 -14.34
C VAL A 19 7.45 -1.09 -13.09
N THR A 20 8.21 -1.98 -12.48
CA THR A 20 7.84 -2.64 -11.23
C THR A 20 7.54 -1.58 -10.17
N LYS A 21 6.34 -1.66 -9.59
CA LYS A 21 5.96 -0.87 -8.42
C LYS A 21 6.47 -1.55 -7.16
N HIS A 22 7.17 -0.79 -6.33
CA HIS A 22 7.77 -1.27 -5.09
C HIS A 22 6.87 -1.00 -3.89
N ASN A 23 6.11 0.09 -3.94
CA ASN A 23 5.25 0.53 -2.84
C ASN A 23 4.19 1.52 -3.29
N SER A 24 3.19 1.72 -2.44
CA SER A 24 2.19 2.76 -2.63
C SER A 24 1.96 3.58 -1.38
N LEU A 25 1.70 4.86 -1.61
CA LEU A 25 1.08 5.79 -0.69
C LEU A 25 -0.37 5.98 -1.15
N ILE A 26 -1.32 5.86 -0.23
CA ILE A 26 -2.68 6.34 -0.42
C ILE A 26 -2.82 7.63 0.39
N ARG A 27 -3.07 8.75 -0.29
CA ARG A 27 -3.31 10.05 0.34
C ARG A 27 -4.77 10.43 0.16
N PHE A 28 -5.45 10.69 1.26
CA PHE A 28 -6.83 11.15 1.23
C PHE A 28 -6.91 12.62 0.82
N GLU A 29 -7.94 12.94 0.05
CA GLU A 29 -8.20 14.28 -0.45
C GLU A 29 -9.30 14.98 0.37
N GLY A 30 -9.43 16.31 0.18
CA GLY A 30 -10.49 17.10 0.80
C GLY A 30 -10.36 17.24 2.31
N ASP A 31 -11.49 17.12 3.00
CA ASP A 31 -11.62 17.30 4.45
C ASP A 31 -11.65 15.96 5.23
N VAL A 32 -11.12 14.88 4.65
CA VAL A 32 -11.12 13.54 5.29
C VAL A 32 -10.29 13.57 6.58
N GLU A 33 -10.90 13.12 7.67
CA GLU A 33 -10.29 13.00 8.99
C GLU A 33 -10.11 11.52 9.41
N TYR A 34 -9.25 11.24 10.42
CA TYR A 34 -8.98 9.85 10.84
C TYR A 34 -10.25 9.17 11.33
N LYS A 35 -11.13 9.92 11.97
CA LYS A 35 -12.44 9.43 12.43
C LYS A 35 -13.34 8.95 11.28
N ASP A 36 -13.13 9.44 10.05
CA ASP A 36 -13.95 9.10 8.89
C ASP A 36 -13.56 7.73 8.32
N LEU A 37 -12.34 7.24 8.59
CA LEU A 37 -11.98 5.84 8.34
C LEU A 37 -12.62 4.87 9.35
N ALA A 38 -12.96 5.33 10.57
CA ALA A 38 -13.41 4.45 11.66
C ALA A 38 -14.62 3.55 11.33
N PRO A 39 -15.64 3.98 10.56
CA PRO A 39 -16.77 3.14 10.19
C PRO A 39 -16.38 1.96 9.29
N VAL A 40 -15.38 2.14 8.43
CA VAL A 40 -15.00 1.18 7.37
C VAL A 40 -13.70 0.43 7.68
N PHE A 41 -12.93 0.87 8.67
CA PHE A 41 -11.59 0.37 8.93
C PHE A 41 -11.52 -1.13 9.21
N SER A 42 -12.53 -1.72 9.86
CA SER A 42 -12.53 -3.17 10.12
C SER A 42 -12.55 -3.98 8.82
N GLU A 43 -13.34 -3.53 7.85
CA GLU A 43 -13.46 -4.18 6.54
C GLU A 43 -12.21 -3.91 5.70
N LEU A 44 -11.74 -2.66 5.66
CA LEU A 44 -10.48 -2.27 5.03
C LEU A 44 -9.29 -3.13 5.53
N TYR A 45 -9.18 -3.29 6.84
CA TYR A 45 -8.09 -4.06 7.45
C TYR A 45 -8.22 -5.55 7.14
N THR A 46 -9.44 -6.08 7.06
CA THR A 46 -9.67 -7.50 6.74
C THR A 46 -9.36 -7.77 5.27
N LEU A 47 -9.82 -6.89 4.37
CA LEU A 47 -9.51 -6.92 2.94
C LEU A 47 -8.00 -6.93 2.69
N PHE A 48 -7.27 -6.02 3.34
CA PHE A 48 -5.81 -5.98 3.26
C PHE A 48 -5.17 -7.32 3.65
N MET A 49 -5.63 -7.95 4.72
CA MET A 49 -5.08 -9.21 5.23
C MET A 49 -5.43 -10.41 4.34
N ASP A 50 -6.63 -10.38 3.73
CA ASP A 50 -7.09 -11.38 2.77
C ASP A 50 -6.26 -11.37 1.49
N ILE A 51 -6.07 -10.20 0.87
CA ILE A 51 -5.34 -10.10 -0.40
C ILE A 51 -3.86 -10.43 -0.20
N ALA A 52 -3.27 -9.97 0.91
CA ALA A 52 -1.88 -10.24 1.23
C ALA A 52 -1.61 -11.68 1.73
N ASP A 53 -2.66 -12.47 1.96
CA ASP A 53 -2.61 -13.81 2.58
C ASP A 53 -1.67 -13.87 3.81
N GLN A 54 -1.86 -12.91 4.73
CA GLN A 54 -0.90 -12.67 5.82
C GLN A 54 -1.50 -12.78 7.22
N TYR A 55 -2.52 -13.63 7.37
CA TYR A 55 -3.13 -13.85 8.66
C TYR A 55 -2.13 -14.42 9.69
N PRO A 56 -2.20 -13.98 10.96
CA PRO A 56 -1.32 -14.45 12.01
C PRO A 56 -1.62 -15.92 12.35
N GLU A 57 -0.59 -16.77 12.35
CA GLU A 57 -0.70 -18.19 12.70
C GLU A 57 -1.14 -18.39 14.16
N ASP A 58 -0.58 -17.59 15.08
CA ASP A 58 -0.86 -17.66 16.51
C ASP A 58 -1.96 -16.68 16.93
N GLY A 59 -3.02 -17.20 17.56
CA GLY A 59 -4.12 -16.38 18.09
C GLY A 59 -5.20 -15.98 17.07
N GLY A 60 -5.00 -16.31 15.78
CA GLY A 60 -6.00 -16.27 14.71
C GLY A 60 -6.93 -15.04 14.75
N GLU A 61 -8.24 -15.29 14.73
CA GLU A 61 -9.27 -14.25 14.71
C GLU A 61 -9.27 -13.36 15.97
N GLU A 62 -8.94 -13.88 17.15
CA GLU A 62 -8.95 -13.10 18.39
C GLU A 62 -7.85 -12.03 18.39
N TYR A 63 -6.68 -12.42 17.90
CA TYR A 63 -5.55 -11.50 17.73
C TYR A 63 -5.88 -10.43 16.68
N MET A 64 -6.48 -10.83 15.56
CA MET A 64 -6.96 -9.90 14.52
C MET A 64 -7.97 -8.88 15.07
N GLN A 65 -8.98 -9.35 15.82
CA GLN A 65 -9.95 -8.45 16.44
C GLN A 65 -9.28 -7.48 17.44
N MET A 66 -8.24 -7.91 18.16
CA MET A 66 -7.49 -7.04 19.06
C MET A 66 -6.78 -5.92 18.27
N LEU A 67 -6.12 -6.25 17.15
CA LEU A 67 -5.44 -5.27 16.29
C LEU A 67 -6.43 -4.25 15.72
N ILE A 68 -7.56 -4.72 15.20
CA ILE A 68 -8.64 -3.86 14.69
C ILE A 68 -9.16 -2.95 15.79
N ARG A 69 -9.45 -3.49 16.99
CA ARG A 69 -9.93 -2.69 18.13
C ARG A 69 -8.94 -1.61 18.56
N GLN A 70 -7.64 -1.88 18.52
CA GLN A 70 -6.62 -0.89 18.85
C GLN A 70 -6.66 0.28 17.87
N ASN A 71 -6.63 0.01 16.57
CA ASN A 71 -6.69 1.03 15.53
C ASN A 71 -8.02 1.81 15.56
N LEU A 72 -9.16 1.13 15.71
CA LEU A 72 -10.47 1.78 15.83
C LEU A 72 -10.55 2.73 17.02
N LYS A 73 -9.86 2.44 18.12
CA LYS A 73 -9.80 3.34 19.28
C LYS A 73 -9.13 4.65 18.92
N ASP A 74 -8.03 4.59 18.17
CA ASP A 74 -7.30 5.79 17.75
C ASP A 74 -8.13 6.59 16.73
N LEU A 75 -8.63 5.91 15.68
CA LEU A 75 -9.47 6.53 14.65
C LEU A 75 -10.69 7.24 15.25
N LYS A 76 -11.41 6.60 16.17
CA LYS A 76 -12.59 7.21 16.83
C LYS A 76 -12.26 8.45 17.66
N ASN A 77 -11.02 8.60 18.10
CA ASN A 77 -10.54 9.81 18.79
C ASN A 77 -9.95 10.84 17.81
N ASN A 78 -10.13 10.64 16.51
CA ASN A 78 -9.49 11.40 15.44
C ASN A 78 -7.94 11.41 15.55
N SER A 79 -7.39 10.29 16.04
CA SER A 79 -5.96 10.11 16.25
C SER A 79 -5.40 9.12 15.23
N LYS A 80 -4.13 9.31 14.90
CA LYS A 80 -3.40 8.41 14.01
C LYS A 80 -3.42 6.96 14.52
N PRO A 81 -3.88 6.00 13.71
CA PRO A 81 -3.81 4.58 14.07
C PRO A 81 -2.39 4.02 13.91
N THR A 82 -2.15 2.84 14.45
CA THR A 82 -0.88 2.13 14.24
C THR A 82 -0.81 1.46 12.86
N GLY A 83 -1.97 1.14 12.26
CA GLY A 83 -2.08 0.30 11.07
C GLY A 83 -1.72 -1.15 11.34
N HIS A 84 -1.07 -1.79 10.37
CA HIS A 84 -0.41 -3.09 10.48
C HIS A 84 1.12 -2.90 10.46
N ASN A 85 1.65 -2.25 11.50
CA ASN A 85 3.10 -2.03 11.65
C ASN A 85 3.76 -3.17 12.45
N ARG A 86 3.85 -4.36 11.85
CA ARG A 86 4.46 -5.56 12.45
C ARG A 86 5.27 -6.34 11.42
N GLU A 87 6.02 -7.34 11.86
CA GLU A 87 6.67 -8.30 10.97
C GLU A 87 5.62 -9.14 10.23
N ALA A 88 5.26 -8.70 9.03
CA ALA A 88 4.39 -9.38 8.07
C ALA A 88 4.96 -9.21 6.66
N ARG A 89 4.35 -9.87 5.66
CA ARG A 89 4.72 -9.75 4.23
C ARG A 89 4.53 -8.30 3.77
N TYR A 90 3.37 -7.73 4.06
CA TYR A 90 3.05 -6.34 3.76
C TYR A 90 2.68 -5.60 5.04
N ARG A 91 3.04 -4.31 5.07
CA ARG A 91 2.63 -3.43 6.16
C ARG A 91 1.74 -2.31 5.66
N MET A 92 0.74 -2.00 6.48
CA MET A 92 -0.06 -0.79 6.36
C MET A 92 0.42 0.20 7.41
N ILE A 93 1.07 1.29 7.00
CA ILE A 93 1.68 2.26 7.94
C ILE A 93 1.09 3.65 7.75
N PHE A 94 0.66 4.27 8.85
CA PHE A 94 0.27 5.67 8.87
C PHE A 94 1.47 6.52 9.33
N PRO A 95 2.01 7.43 8.50
CA PRO A 95 3.19 8.25 8.83
C PRO A 95 2.91 9.27 9.94
N LEU A 96 3.98 9.73 10.61
CA LEU A 96 3.90 10.81 11.58
C LEU A 96 3.90 12.16 10.87
N ASP A 97 3.25 13.16 11.48
CA ASP A 97 3.43 14.58 11.17
C ASP A 97 3.20 14.98 9.70
N VAL A 98 2.19 14.39 9.08
CA VAL A 98 1.73 14.70 7.72
C VAL A 98 0.52 15.64 7.75
N GLU A 99 0.48 16.60 6.82
CA GLU A 99 -0.62 17.57 6.72
C GLU A 99 -1.93 16.90 6.27
N ASN A 100 -1.81 15.89 5.41
CA ASN A 100 -2.93 15.10 4.90
C ASN A 100 -2.95 13.73 5.57
N ILE A 101 -4.13 13.10 5.58
CA ILE A 101 -4.23 11.71 6.03
C ILE A 101 -3.72 10.82 4.91
N GLU A 102 -2.79 9.94 5.26
CA GLU A 102 -2.21 9.01 4.31
C GLU A 102 -1.82 7.71 5.00
N PHE A 103 -1.69 6.64 4.21
CA PHE A 103 -1.04 5.41 4.65
C PHE A 103 -0.26 4.76 3.52
N PHE A 104 0.79 4.04 3.91
CA PHE A 104 1.63 3.24 3.02
C PHE A 104 1.19 1.81 3.00
N LEU A 105 1.31 1.21 1.83
CA LEU A 105 1.38 -0.23 1.66
C LEU A 105 2.77 -0.53 1.13
N TYR A 106 3.48 -1.44 1.80
CA TYR A 106 4.78 -1.86 1.32
C TYR A 106 5.14 -3.30 1.65
N PRO A 107 5.79 -4.00 0.72
CA PRO A 107 6.32 -5.34 0.92
C PRO A 107 7.55 -5.30 1.83
N ARG A 108 7.76 -6.37 2.59
CA ARG A 108 8.92 -6.52 3.47
C ARG A 108 10.18 -6.85 2.67
N ILE A 109 10.03 -7.58 1.57
CA ILE A 109 11.13 -8.03 0.71
C ILE A 109 10.83 -7.76 -0.77
N PRO A 110 11.85 -7.54 -1.62
CA PRO A 110 11.63 -7.22 -3.04
C PRO A 110 10.84 -8.28 -3.83
N GLU A 111 10.94 -9.54 -3.44
CA GLU A 111 10.25 -10.65 -4.11
C GLU A 111 8.71 -10.57 -3.97
N GLU A 112 8.19 -9.72 -3.08
CA GLU A 112 6.77 -9.50 -2.82
C GLU A 112 6.23 -8.24 -3.53
N GLU A 113 7.08 -7.49 -4.25
CA GLU A 113 6.65 -6.29 -4.96
C GLU A 113 5.59 -6.58 -6.04
N SER A 114 5.54 -7.80 -6.58
CA SER A 114 4.60 -8.15 -7.64
C SER A 114 3.12 -8.10 -7.23
N GLU A 115 2.79 -8.17 -5.94
CA GLU A 115 1.39 -8.14 -5.48
C GLU A 115 0.98 -6.73 -4.98
N ILE A 116 1.91 -5.77 -4.89
CA ILE A 116 1.59 -4.45 -4.34
C ILE A 116 0.57 -3.69 -5.18
N GLU A 117 0.61 -3.87 -6.49
CA GLU A 117 -0.35 -3.26 -7.41
C GLU A 117 -1.76 -3.78 -7.16
N GLU A 118 -1.91 -5.10 -6.99
CA GLU A 118 -3.19 -5.74 -6.70
C GLU A 118 -3.74 -5.30 -5.35
N ILE A 119 -2.92 -5.38 -4.29
CA ILE A 119 -3.33 -4.96 -2.94
C ILE A 119 -3.78 -3.49 -2.94
N THR A 120 -3.01 -2.61 -3.58
CA THR A 120 -3.33 -1.18 -3.63
C THR A 120 -4.60 -0.92 -4.44
N SER A 121 -4.77 -1.61 -5.58
CA SER A 121 -5.94 -1.43 -6.45
C SER A 121 -7.23 -1.84 -5.75
N GLU A 122 -7.23 -2.99 -5.07
CA GLU A 122 -8.40 -3.47 -4.32
C GLU A 122 -8.72 -2.56 -3.13
N ILE A 123 -7.69 -2.07 -2.42
CA ILE A 123 -7.89 -1.10 -1.35
C ILE A 123 -8.45 0.23 -1.89
N SER A 124 -7.92 0.71 -3.02
CA SER A 124 -8.41 1.93 -3.66
C SER A 124 -9.88 1.81 -4.06
N ASN A 125 -10.26 0.71 -4.73
CA ASN A 125 -11.65 0.43 -5.08
C ASN A 125 -12.56 0.40 -3.83
N PHE A 126 -12.09 -0.22 -2.73
CA PHE A 126 -12.84 -0.23 -1.48
C PHE A 126 -13.04 1.17 -0.89
N LEU A 127 -12.02 2.04 -0.94
CA LEU A 127 -12.14 3.41 -0.45
C LEU A 127 -13.10 4.24 -1.32
N ASP A 128 -13.04 4.08 -2.64
CA ASP A 128 -13.98 4.71 -3.59
C ASP A 128 -15.43 4.28 -3.32
N ASP A 129 -15.67 2.98 -3.11
CA ASP A 129 -16.99 2.43 -2.79
C ASP A 129 -17.57 2.96 -1.46
N ASN A 130 -16.72 3.55 -0.61
CA ASN A 130 -17.08 4.12 0.68
C ASN A 130 -16.99 5.66 0.71
N ASP A 131 -16.97 6.32 -0.46
CA ASP A 131 -16.92 7.78 -0.61
C ASP A 131 -15.70 8.43 0.07
N LEU A 132 -14.57 7.72 0.15
CA LEU A 132 -13.30 8.25 0.67
C LEU A 132 -12.36 8.63 -0.48
N GLU A 133 -12.49 9.88 -0.95
CA GLU A 133 -11.65 10.42 -2.03
C GLU A 133 -10.15 10.34 -1.67
N HIS A 134 -9.36 9.82 -2.60
CA HIS A 134 -7.93 9.61 -2.40
C HIS A 134 -7.15 9.59 -3.72
N GLU A 135 -5.85 9.85 -3.63
CA GLU A 135 -4.88 9.61 -4.71
C GLU A 135 -3.93 8.46 -4.35
N ILE A 136 -3.50 7.71 -5.37
CA ILE A 136 -2.44 6.71 -5.25
C ILE A 136 -1.15 7.32 -5.78
N ILE A 137 -0.11 7.32 -4.95
CA ILE A 137 1.24 7.73 -5.33
C ILE A 137 2.16 6.53 -5.22
N TRP A 138 2.77 6.16 -6.35
CA TRP A 138 3.64 5.00 -6.44
C TRP A 138 5.09 5.36 -6.16
N ASP A 139 5.79 4.48 -5.46
CA ASP A 139 7.25 4.53 -5.28
C ASP A 139 7.78 5.77 -4.55
N GLU A 140 6.91 6.52 -3.85
CA GLU A 140 7.26 7.74 -3.10
C GLU A 140 7.51 7.50 -1.59
N MET A 141 7.84 6.26 -1.19
CA MET A 141 8.29 5.98 0.18
C MET A 141 9.71 6.47 0.50
N GLU A 142 10.50 6.91 -0.49
CA GLU A 142 11.92 7.29 -0.29
C GLU A 142 12.12 8.36 0.80
N TYR A 143 11.14 9.22 1.04
CA TYR A 143 11.25 10.32 2.01
C TYR A 143 10.91 9.96 3.46
N LEU A 144 10.31 8.80 3.73
CA LEU A 144 9.83 8.44 5.08
C LEU A 144 10.59 7.29 5.73
N MET A 145 11.52 6.66 4.99
CA MET A 145 12.43 5.64 5.52
C MET A 145 13.85 6.15 5.79
N GLU A 146 14.14 7.44 5.60
CA GLU A 146 15.37 8.07 6.12
C GLU A 146 15.27 8.33 7.63
N GLU A 147 15.06 7.29 8.43
CA GLU A 147 15.70 7.19 9.74
C GLU A 147 16.30 5.79 9.86
N LYS A 148 17.48 5.64 9.26
CA LYS A 148 18.44 4.60 9.62
C LYS A 148 19.51 5.23 10.51
N ASP A 149 19.41 5.00 11.81
CA ASP A 149 20.59 4.88 12.68
C ASP A 149 21.00 3.40 12.77
#